data_AF-A0A1E3WB21-F1
#
_entry.id   AF-A0A1E3WB21-F1
#
_cell.length_a   1.000
_cell.length_b   1.000
_cell.length_c   1.000
_cell.angle_alpha   90.00
_cell.angle_beta   90.00
_cell.angle_gamma   90.00
#
_symmetry.space_group_name_H-M   'P 1'
#
loop_
_entity.id
_entity.type
_entity.pdbx_description
1 polymer ?
#
loop_
_entity_poly.entity_id
_entity_poly.type
_entity_poly.pdbx_seq_one_letter_code
_entity_poly.pdbx_strand_id
1 'polypeptide(L)'
;MAAGKPEHEATEIELKLTFDPADHGLIAAHPILDAAGAPNVRELISTYYDTGEDALREAGVFLRVRATGDGYVQTIKTARGTGEFLERDEWECSLRTHALDLDAAAGTALEPLLTAELRAALSPRFHTRFRRKAYQLAHEGAEIELAVDEGEITAGIKAAPICELELELKSGDRRALFSLAKALAETVPLTLGVKTKAERGFELLDDGDQAFEKAQAVIVTPEMSCAQAFRTVARNCLRQIIVNAPAMGDGRPEALHQMRVGLRRLRAAIALFGDVVADRDREAVTESLKWIGGELGPARDLDVFAPTSWSHGARRIRTIPIWKRSTATSWSAVPRLMPAPSRRAAPRASAVPCSILALGSRSAAGRATPKPRTRSPVMPRKSSRSCGARSRKKARTCAT
;
A
#
# COMPACT_ATOMS: atom_id res chain seq x y z
N MET A 1 36.23 14.77 2.56
CA MET A 1 36.39 13.45 1.90
C MET A 1 35.02 12.81 1.90
N ALA A 2 34.56 12.30 0.76
CA ALA A 2 33.14 12.04 0.50
C ALA A 2 32.54 10.92 1.37
N ALA A 3 31.22 11.00 1.58
CA ALA A 3 30.38 9.87 1.91
C ALA A 3 30.31 8.87 0.74
N GLY A 4 29.57 7.77 0.90
CA GLY A 4 29.23 6.92 -0.24
C GLY A 4 28.42 7.71 -1.28
N LYS A 5 28.55 7.36 -2.56
CA LYS A 5 27.60 7.87 -3.56
C LYS A 5 26.21 7.33 -3.19
N PRO A 6 25.10 8.11 -3.31
CA PRO A 6 23.76 7.57 -3.10
C PRO A 6 23.53 6.35 -4.00
N GLU A 7 23.14 5.24 -3.38
CA GLU A 7 22.76 4.03 -4.09
C GLU A 7 21.23 4.02 -4.20
N HIS A 8 20.72 3.91 -5.43
CA HIS A 8 19.30 3.74 -5.70
C HIS A 8 18.97 2.27 -5.45
N GLU A 9 18.30 1.96 -4.33
CA GLU A 9 17.86 0.61 -4.06
C GLU A 9 16.77 0.18 -5.06
N ALA A 10 16.63 -1.11 -5.34
CA ALA A 10 15.57 -1.57 -6.24
C ALA A 10 14.19 -1.22 -5.65
N THR A 11 13.23 -0.82 -6.49
CA THR A 11 11.88 -0.40 -6.05
C THR A 11 11.26 -1.40 -5.06
N GLU A 12 11.24 -1.03 -3.78
CA GLU A 12 10.67 -1.84 -2.70
C GLU A 12 9.21 -2.14 -3.00
N ILE A 13 8.77 -3.38 -2.69
CA ILE A 13 7.35 -3.75 -2.71
C ILE A 13 6.93 -4.10 -1.29
N GLU A 14 6.31 -3.15 -0.59
CA GLU A 14 5.83 -3.32 0.79
C GLU A 14 4.30 -3.38 0.86
N LEU A 15 3.78 -4.07 1.88
CA LEU A 15 2.39 -4.01 2.32
C LEU A 15 2.37 -3.72 3.82
N LYS A 16 1.83 -2.56 4.19
CA LYS A 16 1.80 -2.07 5.57
C LYS A 16 0.46 -2.33 6.24
N LEU A 17 0.49 -2.82 7.47
CA LEU A 17 -0.68 -2.99 8.34
C LEU A 17 -0.48 -2.22 9.65
N THR A 18 -1.58 -1.84 10.31
CA THR A 18 -1.60 -1.20 11.64
C THR A 18 -2.48 -1.99 12.59
N PHE A 19 -2.12 -2.00 13.88
CA PHE A 19 -2.87 -2.68 14.95
C PHE A 19 -2.96 -1.76 16.19
N ASP A 20 -3.93 -2.01 17.08
CA ASP A 20 -4.01 -1.29 18.35
C ASP A 20 -2.86 -1.72 19.29
N PRO A 21 -2.24 -0.82 20.08
CA PRO A 21 -1.22 -1.19 21.06
C PRO A 21 -1.60 -2.37 21.98
N ALA A 22 -2.89 -2.55 22.30
CA ALA A 22 -3.38 -3.69 23.08
C ALA A 22 -3.21 -5.05 22.38
N ASP A 23 -3.25 -5.08 21.05
CA ASP A 23 -3.15 -6.30 20.23
C ASP A 23 -1.70 -6.76 20.00
N HIS A 24 -0.69 -6.02 20.48
CA HIS A 24 0.73 -6.40 20.37
C HIS A 24 1.02 -7.79 20.95
N GLY A 25 0.31 -8.19 22.02
CA GLY A 25 0.41 -9.53 22.59
C GLY A 25 -0.08 -10.63 21.64
N LEU A 26 -1.09 -10.35 20.80
CA LEU A 26 -1.60 -11.28 19.79
C LEU A 26 -0.62 -11.42 18.62
N ILE A 27 -0.01 -10.30 18.18
CA ILE A 27 1.08 -10.30 17.20
C ILE A 27 2.27 -11.14 17.71
N ALA A 28 2.73 -10.87 18.93
CA ALA A 28 3.91 -11.51 19.50
C ALA A 28 3.73 -13.03 19.75
N ALA A 29 2.49 -13.49 19.92
CA ALA A 29 2.13 -14.90 20.08
C ALA A 29 1.61 -15.57 18.79
N HIS A 30 1.69 -14.89 17.64
CA HIS A 30 1.10 -15.38 16.40
C HIS A 30 1.87 -16.61 15.85
N PRO A 31 1.21 -17.73 15.49
CA PRO A 31 1.90 -18.96 15.07
C PRO A 31 2.84 -18.82 13.87
N ILE A 32 2.58 -17.85 12.97
CA ILE A 32 3.49 -17.55 11.85
C ILE A 32 4.82 -16.95 12.33
N LEU A 33 4.81 -16.12 13.38
CA LEU A 33 6.01 -15.51 13.95
C LEU A 33 6.77 -16.49 14.87
N ASP A 34 6.05 -17.39 15.56
CA ASP A 34 6.67 -18.50 16.30
C ASP A 34 7.40 -19.47 15.36
N ALA A 35 6.74 -19.90 14.27
CA ALA A 35 7.34 -20.75 13.24
C ALA A 35 8.52 -20.11 12.48
N ALA A 36 8.64 -18.78 12.51
CA ALA A 36 9.77 -18.03 11.94
C ALA A 36 11.01 -18.00 12.85
N GLY A 37 10.88 -18.36 14.12
CA GLY A 37 11.96 -18.34 15.09
C GLY A 37 12.33 -16.94 15.60
N ALA A 38 13.59 -16.77 16.00
CA ALA A 38 14.03 -15.56 16.68
C ALA A 38 14.18 -14.37 15.71
N PRO A 39 13.50 -13.22 15.96
CA PRO A 39 13.63 -12.04 15.12
C PRO A 39 14.98 -11.35 15.29
N ASN A 40 15.42 -10.64 14.25
CA ASN A 40 16.44 -9.60 14.41
C ASN A 40 15.79 -8.37 15.06
N VAL A 41 16.29 -7.97 16.24
CA VAL A 41 15.72 -6.85 17.00
C VAL A 41 16.65 -5.64 16.94
N ARG A 42 16.13 -4.48 16.57
CA ARG A 42 16.88 -3.20 16.50
C ARG A 42 16.05 -2.07 17.09
N GLU A 43 16.71 -1.14 17.77
CA GLU A 43 16.16 0.19 17.99
C GLU A 43 16.52 1.07 16.79
N LEU A 44 15.54 1.75 16.21
CA LEU A 44 15.68 2.62 15.06
C LEU A 44 15.24 4.04 15.44
N ILE A 45 16.18 4.99 15.33
CA ILE A 45 15.97 6.40 15.60
C ILE A 45 16.21 7.17 14.30
N SER A 46 15.22 7.93 13.84
CA SER A 46 15.32 8.72 12.60
C SER A 46 14.84 10.15 12.79
N THR A 47 15.64 11.13 12.37
CA THR A 47 15.26 12.55 12.29
C THR A 47 14.82 12.86 10.87
N TYR A 48 13.69 13.52 10.71
CA TYR A 48 13.16 13.98 9.43
C TYR A 48 13.42 15.49 9.25
N TYR A 49 13.74 15.88 8.01
CA TYR A 49 14.20 17.22 7.68
C TYR A 49 13.35 17.84 6.56
N ASP A 50 13.02 19.13 6.72
CA ASP A 50 12.34 19.97 5.73
C ASP A 50 12.59 21.45 6.08
N THR A 51 12.07 22.37 5.27
CA THR A 51 12.03 23.81 5.61
C THR A 51 10.94 24.10 6.64
N GLY A 52 10.92 25.34 7.17
CA GLY A 52 9.81 25.81 8.01
C GLY A 52 8.45 25.88 7.30
N GLU A 53 8.45 25.82 5.96
CA GLU A 53 7.29 25.88 5.06
C GLU A 53 6.95 24.49 4.45
N ASP A 54 7.63 23.42 4.90
CA ASP A 54 7.44 22.02 4.46
C ASP A 54 7.57 21.82 2.93
N ALA A 55 8.55 22.48 2.31
CA ALA A 55 8.74 22.51 0.85
C ALA A 55 9.10 21.15 0.22
N LEU A 56 9.78 20.23 0.94
CA LEU A 56 10.02 18.87 0.46
C LEU A 56 8.73 18.04 0.51
N ARG A 57 7.94 18.16 1.58
CA ARG A 57 6.61 17.55 1.70
C ARG A 57 5.69 17.96 0.56
N GLU A 58 5.63 19.25 0.21
CA GLU A 58 4.85 19.74 -0.93
C GLU A 58 5.32 19.16 -2.28
N ALA A 59 6.63 18.96 -2.44
CA ALA A 59 7.21 18.29 -3.61
C ALA A 59 7.08 16.74 -3.58
N GLY A 60 6.53 16.15 -2.52
CA GLY A 60 6.41 14.69 -2.36
C GLY A 60 7.73 13.97 -2.08
N VAL A 61 8.75 14.70 -1.61
CA VAL A 61 10.09 14.20 -1.26
C VAL A 61 10.22 14.15 0.26
N PHE A 62 10.82 13.08 0.78
CA PHE A 62 11.02 12.89 2.22
C PHE A 62 12.49 12.62 2.53
N LEU A 63 13.10 13.52 3.31
CA LEU A 63 14.51 13.44 3.73
C LEU A 63 14.59 13.02 5.21
N ARG A 64 15.36 11.97 5.51
CA ARG A 64 15.68 11.56 6.88
C ARG A 64 17.18 11.27 7.07
N VAL A 65 17.64 11.39 8.31
CA VAL A 65 18.87 10.72 8.78
C VAL A 65 18.48 9.74 9.88
N ARG A 66 18.84 8.48 9.71
CA ARG A 66 18.64 7.38 10.65
C ARG A 66 19.96 7.06 11.35
N ALA A 67 19.95 6.86 12.67
CA ALA A 67 21.08 6.30 13.39
C ALA A 67 21.12 4.77 13.22
N THR A 68 22.31 4.23 12.97
CA THR A 68 22.60 2.78 13.02
C THR A 68 23.50 2.50 14.23
N GLY A 69 23.77 1.22 14.53
CA GLY A 69 24.63 0.86 15.68
C GLY A 69 26.11 1.22 15.51
N ASP A 70 26.51 1.60 14.30
CA ASP A 70 27.87 1.80 13.81
C ASP A 70 28.07 3.13 13.05
N GLY A 71 27.00 3.91 12.84
CA GLY A 71 27.04 5.13 12.04
C GLY A 71 25.65 5.74 11.82
N TYR A 72 25.45 6.31 10.64
CA TYR A 72 24.19 6.91 10.22
C TYR A 72 23.89 6.60 8.76
N VAL A 73 22.62 6.64 8.37
CA VAL A 73 22.19 6.55 6.97
C VAL A 73 21.26 7.71 6.66
N GLN A 74 21.59 8.48 5.62
CA GLN A 74 20.68 9.42 5.00
C GLN A 74 19.81 8.68 3.99
N THR A 75 18.51 9.00 4.00
CA THR A 75 17.55 8.44 3.04
C THR A 75 16.80 9.58 2.38
N ILE A 76 16.67 9.49 1.07
CA ILE A 76 15.73 10.27 0.27
C ILE A 76 14.67 9.30 -0.24
N LYS A 77 13.39 9.53 0.07
CA LYS A 77 12.24 8.79 -0.49
C LYS A 77 11.37 9.70 -1.34
N THR A 78 10.71 9.15 -2.36
CA THR A 78 9.56 9.80 -3.02
C THR A 78 8.24 9.11 -2.67
N ALA A 79 7.16 9.89 -2.64
CA ALA A 79 5.83 9.34 -2.90
C ALA A 79 5.66 9.19 -4.42
N ARG A 80 5.40 7.97 -4.91
CA ARG A 80 5.10 7.69 -6.34
C ARG A 80 3.68 8.17 -6.71
N GLY A 81 3.49 9.49 -6.73
CA GLY A 81 2.24 10.14 -7.08
C GLY A 81 1.10 9.90 -6.08
N THR A 82 -0.11 10.31 -6.47
CA THR A 82 -1.31 10.39 -5.62
C THR A 82 -1.99 9.03 -5.39
N GLY A 83 -1.24 8.02 -4.93
CA GLY A 83 -1.83 6.76 -4.49
C GLY A 83 -0.92 5.52 -4.42
N GLU A 84 0.32 5.55 -4.92
CA GLU A 84 1.19 4.37 -4.82
C GLU A 84 1.80 4.23 -3.42
N PHE A 85 1.13 3.46 -2.56
CA PHE A 85 1.55 3.14 -1.19
C PHE A 85 2.26 1.77 -1.07
N LEU A 86 2.45 1.05 -2.19
CA LEU A 86 3.08 -0.28 -2.23
C LEU A 86 4.46 -0.28 -2.88
N GLU A 87 4.77 0.72 -3.71
CA GLU A 87 5.95 0.79 -4.57
C GLU A 87 6.54 2.20 -4.43
N ARG A 88 7.83 2.32 -4.10
CA ARG A 88 8.51 3.61 -3.82
C ARG A 88 9.93 3.62 -4.40
N ASP A 89 10.47 4.81 -4.62
CA ASP A 89 11.91 4.97 -4.93
C ASP A 89 12.65 5.45 -3.68
N GLU A 90 13.76 4.78 -3.38
CA GLU A 90 14.62 5.00 -2.21
C GLU A 90 16.06 5.25 -2.70
N TRP A 91 16.71 6.26 -2.13
CA TRP A 91 18.15 6.43 -2.23
C TRP A 91 18.73 6.50 -0.82
N GLU A 92 19.59 5.54 -0.47
CA GLU A 92 20.29 5.52 0.82
C GLU A 92 21.77 5.91 0.63
N CYS A 93 22.33 6.60 1.63
CA CYS A 93 23.72 7.03 1.69
C CYS A 93 24.27 6.87 3.11
N SER A 94 25.38 6.11 3.26
CA SER A 94 26.03 5.90 4.54
C SER A 94 26.83 7.14 4.99
N LEU A 95 26.45 7.70 6.13
CA LEU A 95 27.03 8.88 6.75
C LEU A 95 27.89 8.54 7.98
N ARG A 96 28.94 9.32 8.20
CA ARG A 96 29.80 9.23 9.40
C ARG A 96 29.29 10.01 10.61
N THR A 97 28.27 10.85 10.42
CA THR A 97 27.70 11.73 11.46
C THR A 97 26.20 11.91 11.22
N HIS A 98 25.47 12.50 12.17
CA HIS A 98 24.06 12.82 12.04
C HIS A 98 23.76 14.03 11.12
N ALA A 99 24.78 14.72 10.60
CA ALA A 99 24.60 15.88 9.72
C ALA A 99 24.33 15.43 8.28
N LEU A 100 23.41 16.12 7.60
CA LEU A 100 23.04 15.87 6.20
C LEU A 100 24.24 16.03 5.26
N ASP A 101 24.33 15.14 4.26
CA ASP A 101 25.17 15.32 3.07
C ASP A 101 24.25 15.69 1.90
N LEU A 102 24.15 16.99 1.60
CA LEU A 102 23.29 17.50 0.52
C LEU A 102 23.92 17.37 -0.88
N ASP A 103 25.16 16.89 -0.97
CA ASP A 103 25.81 16.59 -2.25
C ASP A 103 25.57 15.12 -2.64
N ALA A 104 25.33 14.25 -1.66
CA ALA A 104 24.71 12.93 -1.85
C ALA A 104 23.24 12.97 -2.32
N ALA A 105 22.70 14.14 -2.70
CA ALA A 105 21.43 14.27 -3.40
C ALA A 105 21.55 14.13 -4.92
N ALA A 106 22.75 14.19 -5.51
CA ALA A 106 22.95 14.13 -6.96
C ALA A 106 22.48 12.79 -7.57
N GLY A 107 21.65 12.85 -8.60
CA GLY A 107 20.98 11.69 -9.21
C GLY A 107 19.73 11.19 -8.47
N THR A 108 19.22 11.98 -7.51
CA THR A 108 18.00 11.66 -6.72
C THR A 108 16.89 12.68 -6.96
N ALA A 109 15.67 12.38 -6.51
CA ALA A 109 14.54 13.32 -6.57
C ALA A 109 14.74 14.64 -5.77
N LEU A 110 15.74 14.71 -4.89
CA LEU A 110 16.07 15.90 -4.11
C LEU A 110 16.97 16.90 -4.89
N GLU A 111 17.75 16.43 -5.87
CA GLU A 111 18.63 17.29 -6.69
C GLU A 111 17.93 18.52 -7.30
N PRO A 112 16.78 18.40 -8.01
CA PRO A 112 16.12 19.55 -8.63
C PRO A 112 15.51 20.55 -7.64
N LEU A 113 15.46 20.23 -6.35
CA LEU A 113 14.89 21.10 -5.30
C LEU A 113 15.97 21.91 -4.55
N LEU A 114 17.22 21.45 -4.50
CA LEU A 114 18.28 21.99 -3.64
C LEU A 114 18.90 23.31 -4.13
N THR A 115 18.09 24.37 -4.16
CA THR A 115 18.60 25.76 -4.29
C THR A 115 19.44 26.16 -3.08
N ALA A 116 20.16 27.29 -3.16
CA ALA A 116 20.96 27.80 -2.04
C ALA A 116 20.07 28.16 -0.84
N GLU A 117 18.88 28.68 -1.11
CA GLU A 117 17.86 29.04 -0.12
C GLU A 117 17.31 27.79 0.56
N LEU A 118 16.96 26.74 -0.21
CA LEU A 118 16.50 25.47 0.36
C LEU A 118 17.59 24.83 1.22
N ARG A 119 18.83 24.76 0.71
CA ARG A 119 20.00 24.24 1.46
C ARG A 119 20.22 24.96 2.79
N ALA A 120 19.93 26.25 2.88
CA ALA A 120 20.04 27.04 4.11
C ALA A 120 18.81 26.93 5.04
N ALA A 121 17.64 26.58 4.51
CA ALA A 121 16.38 26.51 5.24
C ALA A 121 16.04 25.11 5.81
N LEU A 122 16.72 24.04 5.37
CA LEU A 122 16.51 22.68 5.87
C LEU A 122 16.84 22.57 7.37
N SER A 123 15.88 22.02 8.14
CA SER A 123 15.94 21.88 9.60
C SER A 123 15.27 20.59 10.07
N PRO A 124 15.63 20.06 11.26
CA PRO A 124 14.87 18.97 11.89
C PRO A 124 13.42 19.38 12.13
N ARG A 125 12.47 18.57 11.65
CA ARG A 125 11.02 18.82 11.80
C ARG A 125 10.39 17.94 12.89
N PHE A 126 10.69 16.63 12.83
CA PHE A 126 10.21 15.64 13.80
C PHE A 126 11.17 14.43 13.84
N HIS A 127 10.99 13.58 14.85
CA HIS A 127 11.75 12.36 15.04
C HIS A 127 10.82 11.14 15.07
N THR A 128 11.37 9.96 14.76
CA THR A 128 10.74 8.67 15.06
C THR A 128 11.71 7.82 15.87
N ARG A 129 11.20 7.11 16.88
CA ARG A 129 11.94 6.17 17.72
C ARG A 129 11.10 4.92 17.91
N PHE A 130 11.57 3.79 17.39
CA PHE A 130 10.84 2.52 17.50
C PHE A 130 11.75 1.31 17.54
N ARG A 131 11.29 0.26 18.20
CA ARG A 131 11.86 -1.09 18.18
C ARG A 131 11.28 -1.84 16.99
N ARG A 132 12.13 -2.24 16.05
CA ARG A 132 11.80 -3.20 14.98
C ARG A 132 12.12 -4.62 15.43
N LYS A 133 11.21 -5.56 15.19
CA LYS A 133 11.45 -7.02 15.21
C LYS A 133 11.26 -7.53 13.79
N ALA A 134 12.35 -7.89 13.10
CA ALA A 134 12.33 -8.39 11.72
C ALA A 134 12.46 -9.91 11.67
N TYR A 135 11.57 -10.56 10.92
CA TYR A 135 11.49 -12.00 10.70
C TYR A 135 11.62 -12.27 9.20
N GLN A 136 12.41 -13.28 8.80
CA GLN A 136 12.49 -13.72 7.40
C GLN A 136 11.55 -14.91 7.18
N LEU A 137 10.63 -14.79 6.23
CA LEU A 137 9.56 -15.75 5.99
C LEU A 137 9.61 -16.29 4.56
N ALA A 138 9.28 -17.57 4.40
CA ALA A 138 8.89 -18.15 3.12
C ALA A 138 7.36 -18.36 3.10
N HIS A 139 6.65 -17.74 2.15
CA HIS A 139 5.20 -17.86 2.02
C HIS A 139 4.80 -18.04 0.55
N GLU A 140 4.07 -19.12 0.23
CA GLU A 140 3.59 -19.44 -1.13
C GLU A 140 4.68 -19.44 -2.24
N GLY A 141 5.95 -19.60 -1.88
CA GLY A 141 7.10 -19.55 -2.80
C GLY A 141 7.73 -18.17 -2.97
N ALA A 142 7.31 -17.18 -2.19
CA ALA A 142 7.96 -15.87 -2.04
C ALA A 142 8.80 -15.79 -0.76
N GLU A 143 9.83 -14.96 -0.78
CA GLU A 143 10.63 -14.56 0.39
C GLU A 143 10.18 -13.17 0.84
N ILE A 144 9.79 -13.06 2.12
CA ILE A 144 9.17 -11.86 2.69
C ILE A 144 9.85 -11.53 4.02
N GLU A 145 10.29 -10.28 4.19
CA GLU A 145 10.61 -9.77 5.53
C GLU A 145 9.31 -9.27 6.20
N LEU A 146 9.00 -9.80 7.37
CA LEU A 146 7.95 -9.28 8.25
C LEU A 146 8.60 -8.49 9.37
N ALA A 147 8.35 -7.18 9.40
CA ALA A 147 8.83 -6.28 10.43
C ALA A 147 7.69 -5.79 11.32
N VAL A 148 7.76 -6.06 12.64
CA VAL A 148 6.86 -5.47 13.64
C VAL A 148 7.55 -4.27 14.28
N ASP A 149 6.96 -3.08 14.12
CA ASP A 149 7.47 -1.82 14.65
C ASP A 149 6.61 -1.31 15.82
N GLU A 150 7.28 -0.98 16.92
CA GLU A 150 6.67 -0.56 18.19
C GLU A 150 7.43 0.64 18.76
N GLY A 151 6.77 1.80 18.93
CA GLY A 151 7.42 3.02 19.42
C GLY A 151 6.59 4.29 19.22
N GLU A 152 7.23 5.39 18.84
CA GLU A 152 6.59 6.70 18.70
C GLU A 152 7.18 7.59 17.57
N ILE A 153 6.35 8.54 17.14
CA ILE A 153 6.70 9.73 16.37
C ILE A 153 6.62 10.92 17.33
N THR A 154 7.61 11.81 17.34
CA THR A 154 7.67 12.96 18.26
C THR A 154 7.93 14.25 17.47
N ALA A 155 7.05 15.24 17.62
CA ALA A 155 7.10 16.53 16.94
C ALA A 155 6.95 17.67 17.97
N GLY A 156 8.08 18.25 18.39
CA GLY A 156 8.11 19.20 19.50
C GLY A 156 7.62 18.57 20.81
N ILE A 157 6.51 19.07 21.35
CA ILE A 157 5.85 18.53 22.56
C ILE A 157 4.78 17.46 22.25
N LYS A 158 4.51 17.18 20.98
CA LYS A 158 3.45 16.25 20.52
C LYS A 158 4.05 14.87 20.25
N ALA A 159 3.30 13.81 20.54
CA ALA A 159 3.72 12.43 20.26
C ALA A 159 2.56 11.60 19.69
N ALA A 160 2.87 10.60 18.86
CA ALA A 160 1.91 9.64 18.30
C ALA A 160 2.51 8.22 18.24
N PRO A 161 1.77 7.16 18.62
CA PRO A 161 2.32 5.81 18.70
C PRO A 161 2.59 5.17 17.33
N ILE A 162 3.65 4.39 17.23
CA ILE A 162 3.97 3.49 16.11
C ILE A 162 3.60 2.07 16.57
N CYS A 163 2.60 1.48 15.92
CA CYS A 163 2.17 0.09 16.07
C CYS A 163 1.78 -0.42 14.68
N GLU A 164 2.79 -0.84 13.92
CA GLU A 164 2.63 -1.22 12.52
C GLU A 164 3.44 -2.47 12.16
N LEU A 165 2.92 -3.24 11.21
CA LEU A 165 3.51 -4.46 10.68
C LEU A 165 3.75 -4.23 9.18
N GLU A 166 5.01 -4.22 8.77
CA GLU A 166 5.43 -4.08 7.37
C GLU A 166 5.76 -5.47 6.82
N LEU A 167 5.17 -5.84 5.68
CA LEU A 167 5.51 -7.03 4.89
C LEU A 167 6.24 -6.59 3.62
N GLU A 168 7.51 -6.91 3.49
CA GLU A 168 8.35 -6.47 2.37
C GLU A 168 8.78 -7.66 1.50
N LEU A 169 8.51 -7.60 0.20
CA LEU A 169 8.79 -8.70 -0.74
C LEU A 169 10.26 -8.67 -1.17
N LYS A 170 11.08 -9.58 -0.63
CA LYS A 170 12.48 -9.77 -1.03
C LYS A 170 12.58 -10.54 -2.35
N SER A 171 11.74 -11.55 -2.57
CA SER A 171 11.62 -12.24 -3.86
C SER A 171 10.26 -12.94 -4.04
N GLY A 172 9.89 -13.26 -5.28
CA GLY A 172 8.66 -14.02 -5.61
C GLY A 172 7.48 -13.18 -6.11
N ASP A 173 6.26 -13.64 -5.85
CA ASP A 173 5.03 -13.01 -6.33
C ASP A 173 4.41 -12.08 -5.26
N ARG A 174 4.17 -10.82 -5.62
CA ARG A 174 3.54 -9.82 -4.74
C ARG A 174 2.16 -10.22 -4.17
N ARG A 175 1.47 -11.21 -4.75
CA ARG A 175 0.24 -11.79 -4.18
C ARG A 175 0.48 -12.46 -2.82
N ALA A 176 1.67 -12.99 -2.57
CA ALA A 176 2.04 -13.62 -1.30
C ALA A 176 1.98 -12.65 -0.10
N LEU A 177 2.19 -11.34 -0.33
CA LEU A 177 2.00 -10.31 0.70
C LEU A 177 0.54 -10.26 1.18
N PHE A 178 -0.42 -10.38 0.25
CA PHE A 178 -1.85 -10.25 0.54
C PHE A 178 -2.45 -11.52 1.16
N SER A 179 -1.99 -12.72 0.76
CA SER A 179 -2.35 -13.97 1.43
C SER A 179 -1.77 -14.05 2.84
N LEU A 180 -0.51 -13.65 3.03
CA LEU A 180 0.12 -13.55 4.36
C LEU A 180 -0.59 -12.52 5.26
N ALA A 181 -0.87 -11.31 4.74
CA ALA A 181 -1.63 -10.29 5.47
C ALA A 181 -3.02 -10.79 5.88
N LYS A 182 -3.72 -11.53 5.00
CA LYS A 182 -5.02 -12.14 5.34
C LYS A 182 -4.87 -13.20 6.44
N ALA A 183 -3.87 -14.08 6.35
CA ALA A 183 -3.65 -15.12 7.34
C ALA A 183 -3.30 -14.56 8.74
N LEU A 184 -2.53 -13.46 8.80
CA LEU A 184 -2.29 -12.71 10.04
C LEU A 184 -3.59 -12.08 10.58
N ALA A 185 -4.40 -11.50 9.69
CA ALA A 185 -5.66 -10.87 10.06
C ALA A 185 -6.72 -11.86 10.59
N GLU A 186 -6.67 -13.15 10.26
CA GLU A 186 -7.64 -14.14 10.75
C GLU A 186 -7.67 -14.26 12.29
N THR A 187 -6.60 -13.87 12.99
CA THR A 187 -6.54 -13.87 14.46
C THR A 187 -6.20 -12.53 15.11
N VAL A 188 -5.68 -11.54 14.37
CA VAL A 188 -5.33 -10.21 14.90
C VAL A 188 -6.12 -9.10 14.19
N PRO A 189 -6.69 -8.08 14.89
CA PRO A 189 -7.39 -6.93 14.30
C PRO A 189 -6.53 -5.96 13.45
N LEU A 190 -5.94 -6.47 12.36
CA LEU A 190 -5.07 -5.71 11.46
C LEU A 190 -5.87 -4.87 10.46
N THR A 191 -5.51 -3.59 10.35
CA THR A 191 -6.03 -2.64 9.36
C THR A 191 -4.96 -2.34 8.31
N LEU A 192 -5.34 -2.14 7.04
CA LEU A 192 -4.41 -1.75 5.98
C LEU A 192 -3.91 -0.31 6.20
N GLY A 193 -2.59 -0.13 6.32
CA GLY A 193 -1.95 1.17 6.48
C GLY A 193 -1.46 1.72 5.15
N VAL A 194 -1.82 2.97 4.83
CA VAL A 194 -1.40 3.66 3.58
C VAL A 194 -0.66 4.98 3.80
N LYS A 195 -0.54 5.42 5.07
CA LYS A 195 0.29 6.56 5.46
C LYS A 195 1.65 6.06 5.93
N THR A 196 2.71 6.68 5.44
CA THR A 196 4.07 6.46 5.91
C THR A 196 4.30 7.09 7.29
N LYS A 197 5.37 6.67 7.98
CA LYS A 197 5.85 7.31 9.21
C LYS A 197 6.21 8.80 9.01
N ALA A 198 6.45 9.23 7.76
CA ALA A 198 6.76 10.61 7.43
C ALA A 198 5.49 11.49 7.38
N GLU A 199 4.49 11.09 6.61
CA GLU A 199 3.18 11.78 6.54
C GLU A 199 2.56 11.91 7.93
N ARG A 200 2.61 10.84 8.74
CA ARG A 200 2.12 10.83 10.13
C ARG A 200 2.87 11.80 11.06
N GLY A 201 4.13 12.13 10.76
CA GLY A 201 4.91 13.12 11.53
C GLY A 201 4.63 14.55 11.12
N PHE A 202 4.35 14.80 9.85
CA PHE A 202 3.85 16.08 9.37
C PHE A 202 2.42 16.37 9.84
N GLU A 203 1.52 15.37 9.81
CA GLU A 203 0.18 15.49 10.40
C GLU A 203 0.20 15.81 11.90
N LEU A 204 1.23 15.35 12.61
CA LEU A 204 1.46 15.68 14.02
C LEU A 204 1.93 17.13 14.20
N LEU A 205 2.75 17.66 13.26
CA LEU A 205 3.10 19.08 13.23
C LEU A 205 1.86 19.95 12.95
N ASP A 206 1.07 19.59 11.94
CA ASP A 206 -0.15 20.26 11.46
C ASP A 206 -1.37 20.14 12.43
N ASP A 207 -1.14 19.88 13.72
CA ASP A 207 -2.16 19.69 14.79
C ASP A 207 -3.27 18.66 14.49
N GLY A 208 -3.07 17.79 13.49
CA GLY A 208 -4.08 16.83 13.02
C GLY A 208 -5.23 17.47 12.25
N ASP A 209 -5.07 18.69 11.72
CA ASP A 209 -6.16 19.48 11.09
C ASP A 209 -6.74 18.78 9.84
N GLN A 210 -5.93 17.92 9.17
CA GLN A 210 -6.41 16.98 8.14
C GLN A 210 -7.08 15.73 8.76
N ALA A 211 -8.17 15.96 9.49
CA ALA A 211 -9.02 14.90 10.05
C ALA A 211 -9.77 14.04 9.00
N PHE A 212 -9.52 14.25 7.71
CA PHE A 212 -10.03 13.48 6.57
C PHE A 212 -9.20 13.79 5.30
N GLU A 213 -9.07 12.83 4.38
CA GLU A 213 -8.47 13.05 3.05
C GLU A 213 -9.54 13.16 1.96
N LYS A 214 -9.45 14.20 1.12
CA LYS A 214 -10.30 14.37 -0.07
C LYS A 214 -9.76 13.58 -1.27
N ALA A 215 -10.59 13.43 -2.30
CA ALA A 215 -10.18 12.86 -3.58
C ALA A 215 -9.09 13.72 -4.24
N GLN A 216 -7.83 13.25 -4.21
CA GLN A 216 -6.73 13.86 -4.95
C GLN A 216 -6.87 13.65 -6.47
N ALA A 217 -6.33 14.58 -7.26
CA ALA A 217 -6.25 14.44 -8.71
C ALA A 217 -5.39 13.23 -9.11
N VAL A 218 -5.79 12.51 -10.16
CA VAL A 218 -5.05 11.37 -10.70
C VAL A 218 -4.44 11.77 -12.04
N ILE A 219 -3.12 11.75 -12.13
CA ILE A 219 -2.40 12.00 -13.38
C ILE A 219 -2.38 10.71 -14.19
N VAL A 220 -2.92 10.76 -15.41
CA VAL A 220 -2.85 9.69 -16.42
C VAL A 220 -2.23 10.30 -17.66
N THR A 221 -1.13 9.71 -18.15
CA THR A 221 -0.40 10.22 -19.32
C THR A 221 -0.61 9.32 -20.55
N PRO A 222 -0.41 9.81 -21.79
CA PRO A 222 -0.65 9.03 -23.01
C PRO A 222 0.18 7.74 -23.14
N GLU A 223 1.29 7.64 -22.40
CA GLU A 223 2.22 6.51 -22.39
C GLU A 223 1.75 5.37 -21.45
N MET A 224 0.75 5.62 -20.59
CA MET A 224 0.22 4.62 -19.68
C MET A 224 -0.67 3.63 -20.44
N SER A 225 -0.37 2.32 -20.31
CA SER A 225 -1.35 1.30 -20.66
C SER A 225 -2.62 1.43 -19.79
N CYS A 226 -3.77 0.99 -20.31
CA CYS A 226 -5.02 1.00 -19.56
C CYS A 226 -4.92 0.26 -18.21
N ALA A 227 -4.06 -0.77 -18.11
CA ALA A 227 -3.79 -1.49 -16.88
C ALA A 227 -2.97 -0.66 -15.87
N GLN A 228 -2.05 0.21 -16.32
CA GLN A 228 -1.38 1.19 -15.44
C GLN A 228 -2.39 2.25 -14.99
N ALA A 229 -3.12 2.86 -15.92
CA ALA A 229 -4.13 3.89 -15.62
C ALA A 229 -5.19 3.39 -14.61
N PHE A 230 -5.69 2.16 -14.78
CA PHE A 230 -6.59 1.53 -13.82
C PHE A 230 -5.94 1.39 -12.44
N ARG A 231 -4.69 0.90 -12.34
CA ARG A 231 -3.99 0.78 -11.05
C ARG A 231 -3.84 2.14 -10.37
N THR A 232 -3.43 3.19 -11.07
CA THR A 232 -3.29 4.54 -10.49
C THR A 232 -4.62 5.06 -9.96
N VAL A 233 -5.70 4.96 -10.75
CA VAL A 233 -7.04 5.39 -10.34
C VAL A 233 -7.57 4.56 -9.16
N ALA A 234 -7.44 3.23 -9.21
CA ALA A 234 -7.91 2.34 -8.15
C ALA A 234 -7.14 2.54 -6.85
N ARG A 235 -5.81 2.68 -6.91
CA ARG A 235 -4.93 2.98 -5.76
C ARG A 235 -5.29 4.31 -5.10
N ASN A 236 -5.48 5.37 -5.87
CA ASN A 236 -5.94 6.68 -5.38
C ASN A 236 -7.30 6.59 -4.65
N CYS A 237 -8.28 5.88 -5.25
CA CYS A 237 -9.59 5.70 -4.63
C CYS A 237 -9.50 4.84 -3.35
N LEU A 238 -8.65 3.82 -3.34
CA LEU A 238 -8.42 2.94 -2.20
C LEU A 238 -7.76 3.68 -1.03
N ARG A 239 -6.76 4.54 -1.27
CA ARG A 239 -6.20 5.44 -0.25
C ARG A 239 -7.28 6.30 0.40
N GLN A 240 -8.14 6.94 -0.41
CA GLN A 240 -9.25 7.77 0.09
C GLN A 240 -10.24 6.98 0.97
N ILE A 241 -10.45 5.69 0.70
CA ILE A 241 -11.31 4.85 1.56
C ILE A 241 -10.61 4.57 2.90
N ILE A 242 -9.33 4.20 2.87
CA ILE A 242 -8.57 3.74 4.03
C ILE A 242 -8.28 4.88 5.02
N VAL A 243 -7.76 6.01 4.54
CA VAL A 243 -7.36 7.13 5.42
C VAL A 243 -8.54 7.68 6.21
N ASN A 244 -9.74 7.65 5.63
CA ASN A 244 -10.93 8.20 6.27
C ASN A 244 -11.60 7.22 7.26
N ALA A 245 -11.23 5.95 7.28
CA ALA A 245 -11.87 4.94 8.14
C ALA A 245 -11.64 5.17 9.65
N PRO A 246 -10.45 5.55 10.15
CA PRO A 246 -10.26 5.87 11.58
C PRO A 246 -11.07 7.08 12.04
N ALA A 247 -11.01 8.20 11.31
CA ALA A 247 -11.72 9.43 11.66
C ALA A 247 -13.26 9.30 11.57
N MET A 248 -13.76 8.39 10.73
CA MET A 248 -15.17 7.98 10.75
C MET A 248 -15.52 7.28 12.09
N GLY A 249 -14.61 6.47 12.65
CA GLY A 249 -14.76 5.84 13.97
C GLY A 249 -14.84 6.86 15.11
N ASP A 250 -14.11 7.95 15.00
CA ASP A 250 -14.20 9.13 15.91
C ASP A 250 -15.49 9.95 15.71
N GLY A 251 -16.36 9.56 14.77
CA GLY A 251 -17.63 10.21 14.50
C GLY A 251 -17.53 11.51 13.69
N ARG A 252 -16.48 11.68 12.86
CA ARG A 252 -16.34 12.86 11.98
C ARG A 252 -17.21 12.71 10.71
N PRO A 253 -18.22 13.59 10.47
CA PRO A 253 -19.08 13.53 9.28
C PRO A 253 -18.35 13.53 7.94
N GLU A 254 -17.36 14.41 7.78
CA GLU A 254 -16.68 14.59 6.50
C GLU A 254 -15.78 13.40 6.15
N ALA A 255 -15.24 12.69 7.15
CA ALA A 255 -14.53 11.43 6.93
C ALA A 255 -15.47 10.35 6.36
N LEU A 256 -16.67 10.20 6.94
CA LEU A 256 -17.72 9.32 6.40
C LEU A 256 -18.12 9.73 4.97
N HIS A 257 -18.24 11.03 4.70
CA HIS A 257 -18.52 11.54 3.36
C HIS A 257 -17.41 11.17 2.36
N GLN A 258 -16.15 11.46 2.67
CA GLN A 258 -15.02 11.18 1.80
C GLN A 258 -14.77 9.67 1.60
N MET A 259 -14.98 8.84 2.63
CA MET A 259 -14.95 7.38 2.49
C MET A 259 -16.02 6.88 1.50
N ARG A 260 -17.26 7.39 1.59
CA ARG A 260 -18.35 7.08 0.65
C ARG A 260 -18.07 7.60 -0.77
N VAL A 261 -17.40 8.75 -0.90
CA VAL A 261 -16.89 9.23 -2.20
C VAL A 261 -15.85 8.27 -2.79
N GLY A 262 -14.86 7.84 -1.99
CA GLY A 262 -13.84 6.86 -2.42
C GLY A 262 -14.44 5.54 -2.89
N LEU A 263 -15.36 4.95 -2.11
CA LEU A 263 -16.08 3.72 -2.46
C LEU A 263 -16.83 3.84 -3.80
N ARG A 264 -17.50 4.99 -4.03
CA ARG A 264 -18.21 5.27 -5.29
C ARG A 264 -17.24 5.44 -6.46
N ARG A 265 -16.12 6.14 -6.28
CA ARG A 265 -15.08 6.33 -7.31
C ARG A 265 -14.43 4.99 -7.70
N LEU A 266 -14.09 4.15 -6.71
CA LEU A 266 -13.50 2.83 -6.97
C LEU A 266 -14.46 1.91 -7.75
N ARG A 267 -15.75 1.86 -7.36
CA ARG A 267 -16.78 1.13 -8.11
C ARG A 267 -16.97 1.66 -9.53
N ALA A 268 -16.92 2.98 -9.73
CA ALA A 268 -16.99 3.57 -11.07
C ALA A 268 -15.76 3.22 -11.94
N ALA A 269 -14.57 3.15 -11.35
CA ALA A 269 -13.35 2.71 -12.05
C ALA A 269 -13.43 1.22 -12.45
N ILE A 270 -13.90 0.33 -11.55
CA ILE A 270 -14.10 -1.10 -11.81
C ILE A 270 -15.19 -1.34 -12.89
N ALA A 271 -16.15 -0.42 -13.03
CA ALA A 271 -17.09 -0.43 -14.15
C ALA A 271 -16.41 0.04 -15.46
N LEU A 272 -15.80 1.23 -15.45
CA LEU A 272 -15.21 1.90 -16.63
C LEU A 272 -14.08 1.09 -17.30
N PHE A 273 -13.18 0.49 -16.52
CA PHE A 273 -12.08 -0.33 -17.03
C PHE A 273 -12.49 -1.80 -17.25
N GLY A 274 -13.78 -2.11 -17.15
CA GLY A 274 -14.31 -3.47 -17.09
C GLY A 274 -13.99 -4.38 -18.26
N ASP A 275 -13.94 -3.82 -19.46
CA ASP A 275 -13.68 -4.57 -20.70
C ASP A 275 -12.18 -4.81 -20.94
N VAL A 276 -11.33 -4.18 -20.12
CA VAL A 276 -9.85 -4.25 -20.21
C VAL A 276 -9.24 -4.95 -18.99
N VAL A 277 -9.95 -4.94 -17.85
CA VAL A 277 -9.55 -5.62 -16.60
C VAL A 277 -10.45 -6.83 -16.38
N ALA A 278 -10.23 -7.86 -17.19
CA ALA A 278 -10.89 -9.15 -17.07
C ALA A 278 -10.26 -9.97 -15.93
N ASP A 279 -10.77 -9.79 -14.72
CA ASP A 279 -10.41 -10.59 -13.54
C ASP A 279 -11.63 -11.41 -13.07
N ARG A 280 -11.41 -12.67 -12.69
CA ARG A 280 -12.42 -13.58 -12.14
C ARG A 280 -13.01 -13.08 -10.82
N ASP A 281 -12.20 -12.36 -10.03
CA ASP A 281 -12.55 -11.91 -8.68
C ASP A 281 -13.28 -10.54 -8.71
N ARG A 282 -13.46 -9.94 -9.90
CA ARG A 282 -14.11 -8.64 -10.14
C ARG A 282 -15.54 -8.55 -9.58
N GLU A 283 -16.35 -9.59 -9.74
CA GLU A 283 -17.73 -9.60 -9.24
C GLU A 283 -17.76 -9.63 -7.71
N ALA A 284 -16.96 -10.51 -7.09
CA ALA A 284 -16.85 -10.61 -5.63
C ALA A 284 -16.40 -9.28 -5.00
N VAL A 285 -15.36 -8.64 -5.55
CA VAL A 285 -14.91 -7.31 -5.12
C VAL A 285 -16.02 -6.26 -5.30
N THR A 286 -16.78 -6.32 -6.39
CA THR A 286 -17.88 -5.38 -6.64
C THR A 286 -19.02 -5.54 -5.64
N GLU A 287 -19.39 -6.76 -5.25
CA GLU A 287 -20.38 -7.01 -4.19
C GLU A 287 -19.85 -6.60 -2.81
N SER A 288 -18.59 -6.87 -2.48
CA SER A 288 -17.99 -6.37 -1.22
C SER A 288 -18.04 -4.84 -1.13
N LEU A 289 -17.71 -4.13 -2.20
CA LEU A 289 -17.79 -2.66 -2.26
C LEU A 289 -19.24 -2.12 -2.28
N LYS A 290 -20.22 -2.90 -2.75
CA LYS A 290 -21.64 -2.60 -2.59
C LYS A 290 -22.07 -2.74 -1.14
N TRP A 291 -21.73 -3.85 -0.49
CA TRP A 291 -22.07 -4.14 0.90
C TRP A 291 -21.55 -3.08 1.86
N ILE A 292 -20.24 -2.75 1.81
CA ILE A 292 -19.64 -1.68 2.63
C ILE A 292 -20.36 -0.35 2.41
N GLY A 293 -20.70 -0.01 1.15
CA GLY A 293 -21.47 1.20 0.83
C GLY A 293 -22.91 1.22 1.38
N GLY A 294 -23.49 0.05 1.65
CA GLY A 294 -24.79 -0.15 2.29
C GLY A 294 -24.74 -0.01 3.81
N GLU A 295 -23.77 -0.65 4.48
CA GLU A 295 -23.55 -0.50 5.93
C GLU A 295 -23.27 0.96 6.32
N LEU A 296 -22.54 1.69 5.47
CA LEU A 296 -22.29 3.13 5.62
C LEU A 296 -23.48 4.02 5.23
N GLY A 297 -24.63 3.45 4.86
CA GLY A 297 -25.86 4.16 4.50
C GLY A 297 -26.53 4.82 5.71
N PRO A 298 -27.05 4.04 6.68
CA PRO A 298 -27.76 4.57 7.85
C PRO A 298 -26.95 5.58 8.67
N ALA A 299 -25.62 5.41 8.76
CA ALA A 299 -24.74 6.38 9.40
C ALA A 299 -24.75 7.75 8.70
N ARG A 300 -24.81 7.78 7.36
CA ARG A 300 -24.91 9.01 6.58
C ARG A 300 -26.32 9.59 6.60
N ASP A 301 -27.36 8.76 6.70
CA ASP A 301 -28.73 9.26 6.81
C ASP A 301 -28.92 10.04 8.12
N LEU A 302 -28.46 9.49 9.25
CA LEU A 302 -28.44 10.18 10.55
C LEU A 302 -27.66 11.51 10.49
N ASP A 303 -26.52 11.52 9.81
CA ASP A 303 -25.68 12.69 9.58
C ASP A 303 -26.32 13.75 8.65
N VAL A 304 -27.17 13.35 7.69
CA VAL A 304 -27.99 14.29 6.89
C VAL A 304 -29.13 14.90 7.72
N PHE A 305 -29.71 14.15 8.66
CA PHE A 305 -30.82 14.63 9.48
C PHE A 305 -30.40 15.45 10.71
N ALA A 306 -29.19 15.27 11.24
CA ALA A 306 -28.71 15.99 12.43
C ALA A 306 -28.63 17.53 12.28
N PRO A 307 -28.13 18.11 11.16
CA PRO A 307 -28.18 19.56 10.94
C PRO A 307 -29.60 20.12 10.82
N THR A 308 -30.52 19.30 10.29
CA THR A 308 -31.85 19.74 9.84
C THR A 308 -32.89 19.74 10.98
N SER A 309 -32.58 19.12 12.13
CA SER A 309 -33.57 18.82 13.18
C SER A 309 -33.36 19.51 14.54
N TRP A 310 -32.30 20.33 14.71
CA TRP A 310 -31.94 20.93 16.01
C TRP A 310 -32.01 22.46 16.12
N SER A 311 -32.75 23.13 15.24
CA SER A 311 -33.02 24.58 15.36
C SER A 311 -33.99 24.94 16.51
N HIS A 312 -34.73 23.97 17.06
CA HIS A 312 -35.72 24.19 18.12
C HIS A 312 -35.62 23.09 19.20
N GLY A 313 -35.41 23.47 20.48
CA GLY A 313 -35.52 22.55 21.62
C GLY A 313 -34.32 22.41 22.57
N ALA A 314 -33.47 23.44 22.72
CA ALA A 314 -32.31 23.38 23.61
C ALA A 314 -32.68 23.32 25.13
N ARG A 315 -32.92 22.11 25.67
CA ARG A 315 -32.84 21.85 27.13
C ARG A 315 -32.63 20.37 27.50
N ARG A 316 -31.44 20.08 28.04
CA ARG A 316 -31.06 18.87 28.81
C ARG A 316 -31.60 17.51 28.31
N ILE A 317 -30.93 16.92 27.32
CA ILE A 317 -30.75 15.46 27.26
C ILE A 317 -29.28 15.16 27.53
N ARG A 318 -29.01 14.28 28.50
CA ARG A 318 -27.66 13.81 28.83
C ARG A 318 -27.27 12.78 27.78
N THR A 319 -26.49 13.19 26.79
CA THR A 319 -26.14 12.36 25.62
C THR A 319 -25.40 11.08 26.03
N ILE A 320 -26.09 9.95 25.93
CA ILE A 320 -25.48 8.62 25.97
C ILE A 320 -25.02 8.31 24.53
N PRO A 321 -23.72 8.10 24.25
CA PRO A 321 -23.24 7.81 22.90
C PRO A 321 -23.75 6.47 22.40
N ILE A 322 -24.81 6.48 21.57
CA ILE A 322 -25.51 5.28 21.09
C ILE A 322 -24.54 4.37 20.30
N TRP A 323 -23.60 4.98 19.58
CA TRP A 323 -22.57 4.27 18.80
C TRP A 323 -21.65 3.37 19.63
N LYS A 324 -21.45 3.63 20.94
CA LYS A 324 -20.59 2.79 21.79
C LYS A 324 -21.16 1.39 22.11
N ARG A 325 -22.39 1.04 21.68
CA ARG A 325 -22.98 -0.30 21.90
C ARG A 325 -23.04 -1.23 20.68
N SER A 326 -22.81 -0.73 19.46
CA SER A 326 -22.99 -1.52 18.24
C SER A 326 -21.73 -1.79 17.43
N THR A 327 -20.71 -0.91 17.47
CA THR A 327 -19.53 -1.02 16.58
C THR A 327 -18.29 -1.62 17.23
N ALA A 328 -18.15 -1.55 18.56
CA ALA A 328 -16.96 -2.05 19.27
C ALA A 328 -16.69 -3.56 19.06
N THR A 329 -17.72 -4.33 18.68
CA THR A 329 -17.63 -5.77 18.42
C THR A 329 -17.66 -6.13 16.92
N SER A 330 -17.83 -5.15 16.01
CA SER A 330 -17.95 -5.42 14.57
C SER A 330 -16.64 -5.22 13.80
N TRP A 331 -15.80 -4.27 14.19
CA TRP A 331 -14.56 -3.97 13.44
C TRP A 331 -13.45 -5.01 13.67
N SER A 332 -13.41 -5.65 14.84
CA SER A 332 -12.60 -6.84 15.11
C SER A 332 -13.13 -8.13 14.44
N ALA A 333 -14.29 -8.07 13.76
CA ALA A 333 -14.89 -9.20 13.05
C ALA A 333 -14.71 -9.14 11.52
N VAL A 334 -14.12 -8.06 10.96
CA VAL A 334 -13.86 -7.91 9.52
C VAL A 334 -13.08 -9.09 8.87
N PRO A 335 -12.17 -9.79 9.57
CA PRO A 335 -11.53 -11.00 9.01
C PRO A 335 -12.47 -12.21 8.82
N ARG A 336 -13.61 -12.26 9.51
CA ARG A 336 -14.47 -13.46 9.60
C ARG A 336 -15.60 -13.50 8.57
N LEU A 337 -15.30 -13.49 7.27
CA LEU A 337 -16.30 -13.79 6.24
C LEU A 337 -15.72 -14.34 4.92
N MET A 338 -15.49 -15.66 4.88
CA MET A 338 -15.53 -16.46 3.65
C MET A 338 -16.46 -17.66 3.89
N PRO A 339 -17.29 -18.09 2.92
CA PRO A 339 -18.17 -19.23 3.10
C PRO A 339 -17.37 -20.54 3.08
N ALA A 340 -17.53 -21.38 4.11
CA ALA A 340 -17.07 -22.75 4.07
C ALA A 340 -17.80 -23.55 2.96
N PRO A 341 -17.14 -24.50 2.28
CA PRO A 341 -17.76 -25.27 1.19
C PRO A 341 -18.97 -26.06 1.71
N SER A 342 -20.10 -25.90 1.03
CA SER A 342 -21.40 -26.37 1.50
C SER A 342 -21.56 -27.89 1.41
N ARG A 343 -21.19 -28.59 2.49
CA ARG A 343 -21.60 -29.99 2.72
C ARG A 343 -23.13 -30.05 2.86
N ARG A 344 -23.82 -30.35 1.75
CA ARG A 344 -25.24 -30.70 1.77
C ARG A 344 -25.45 -31.89 2.70
N ALA A 345 -26.23 -31.67 3.77
CA ALA A 345 -26.71 -32.77 4.59
C ALA A 345 -27.88 -33.47 3.88
N ALA A 346 -27.75 -34.77 3.67
CA ALA A 346 -28.86 -35.70 3.42
C ALA A 346 -29.05 -36.57 4.69
N PRO A 347 -30.26 -37.10 4.96
CA PRO A 347 -30.60 -37.62 6.28
C PRO A 347 -29.89 -38.93 6.66
N ARG A 348 -29.84 -39.19 7.97
CA ARG A 348 -29.21 -40.39 8.55
C ARG A 348 -29.94 -41.69 8.16
N ALA A 349 -29.16 -42.69 7.76
CA ALA A 349 -29.49 -44.12 7.82
C ALA A 349 -28.28 -44.89 8.38
N SER A 350 -28.45 -46.15 8.77
CA SER A 350 -27.54 -46.90 9.68
C SER A 350 -26.70 -48.00 9.03
N ALA A 351 -25.66 -48.45 9.76
CA ALA A 351 -24.79 -49.65 9.56
C ALA A 351 -23.85 -49.66 8.31
N VAL A 352 -22.50 -49.69 8.41
CA VAL A 352 -21.58 -50.73 8.97
C VAL A 352 -21.72 -52.08 8.24
N PRO A 353 -20.65 -52.74 7.68
CA PRO A 353 -19.27 -52.29 7.38
C PRO A 353 -18.64 -52.84 6.05
N CYS A 354 -17.32 -52.68 5.91
CA CYS A 354 -16.31 -53.62 5.31
C CYS A 354 -15.96 -53.62 3.80
N SER A 355 -14.63 -53.62 3.59
CA SER A 355 -13.88 -54.17 2.43
C SER A 355 -14.06 -53.43 1.08
N ILE A 356 -13.13 -53.44 0.10
CA ILE A 356 -12.07 -54.39 -0.29
C ILE A 356 -10.77 -53.64 -0.75
N LEU A 357 -9.62 -54.28 -0.48
CA LEU A 357 -8.33 -54.41 -1.21
C LEU A 357 -8.13 -53.65 -2.57
N ALA A 358 -6.91 -53.31 -3.04
CA ALA A 358 -5.53 -53.39 -2.50
C ALA A 358 -4.51 -52.68 -3.44
N LEU A 359 -3.21 -52.77 -3.08
CA LEU A 359 -1.98 -52.95 -3.90
C LEU A 359 -2.03 -52.60 -5.41
N GLY A 360 -0.99 -52.01 -6.01
CA GLY A 360 0.43 -52.17 -5.63
C GLY A 360 1.38 -51.18 -6.30
N SER A 361 2.65 -51.57 -6.48
CA SER A 361 3.78 -50.63 -6.65
C SER A 361 4.81 -51.06 -7.70
N ARG A 362 5.71 -50.12 -8.04
CA ARG A 362 7.02 -50.23 -8.73
C ARG A 362 7.06 -50.14 -10.27
N SER A 363 7.76 -49.08 -10.70
CA SER A 363 8.94 -49.09 -11.59
C SER A 363 8.97 -49.90 -12.90
N ALA A 364 9.23 -49.18 -13.98
CA ALA A 364 10.24 -49.56 -14.99
C ALA A 364 10.93 -48.29 -15.54
N ALA A 365 12.16 -48.43 -16.04
CA ALA A 365 12.91 -47.33 -16.67
C ALA A 365 13.33 -47.72 -18.10
N GLY A 366 13.51 -46.73 -18.98
CA GLY A 366 13.98 -46.97 -20.36
C GLY A 366 14.63 -45.73 -20.97
N ARG A 367 15.88 -45.87 -21.45
CA ARG A 367 16.58 -44.88 -22.26
C ARG A 367 16.72 -45.40 -23.70
N ALA A 368 16.59 -44.52 -24.69
CA ALA A 368 17.07 -44.72 -26.06
C ALA A 368 17.46 -43.36 -26.68
N THR A 369 18.33 -43.37 -27.70
CA THR A 369 19.03 -42.17 -28.23
C THR A 369 18.68 -41.84 -29.70
N PRO A 370 18.85 -40.57 -30.17
CA PRO A 370 18.36 -40.11 -31.48
C PRO A 370 19.44 -39.93 -32.57
N LYS A 371 19.06 -40.09 -33.87
CA LYS A 371 19.65 -39.54 -35.13
C LYS A 371 19.09 -40.28 -36.38
N PRO A 372 19.32 -39.85 -37.66
CA PRO A 372 19.78 -38.55 -38.17
C PRO A 372 19.00 -37.96 -39.40
N ARG A 373 19.43 -36.75 -39.80
CA ARG A 373 19.14 -35.91 -40.99
C ARG A 373 18.85 -36.55 -42.37
N THR A 374 17.94 -35.89 -43.11
CA THR A 374 17.99 -35.47 -44.54
C THR A 374 16.84 -34.46 -44.80
N ARG A 375 16.79 -33.56 -45.81
CA ARG A 375 17.79 -32.79 -46.59
C ARG A 375 17.08 -31.50 -47.16
N SER A 376 17.76 -30.66 -47.94
CA SER A 376 17.19 -29.53 -48.75
C SER A 376 17.77 -29.54 -50.17
N PRO A 377 17.28 -28.75 -51.17
CA PRO A 377 17.90 -27.42 -51.42
C PRO A 377 17.07 -26.33 -52.18
N VAL A 378 17.52 -25.05 -52.06
CA VAL A 378 17.54 -23.94 -53.08
C VAL A 378 16.20 -23.35 -53.62
N MET A 379 15.88 -22.03 -53.66
CA MET A 379 16.54 -20.72 -54.03
C MET A 379 16.67 -20.43 -55.55
N PRO A 380 16.93 -19.18 -56.02
CA PRO A 380 16.83 -17.81 -55.45
C PRO A 380 15.61 -17.06 -56.09
N ARG A 381 15.44 -15.75 -56.39
CA ARG A 381 16.18 -14.42 -56.48
C ARG A 381 15.19 -13.31 -55.97
N LYS A 382 15.47 -12.02 -55.68
CA LYS A 382 16.25 -10.86 -56.25
C LYS A 382 15.74 -10.37 -57.64
N SER A 383 15.55 -9.08 -57.97
CA SER A 383 15.60 -7.74 -57.29
C SER A 383 15.13 -6.66 -58.33
N SER A 384 14.76 -5.39 -58.09
CA SER A 384 15.56 -4.26 -57.53
C SER A 384 14.92 -2.87 -57.87
N ARG A 385 15.49 -1.78 -57.30
CA ARG A 385 15.58 -0.38 -57.84
C ARG A 385 14.37 0.59 -57.78
N SER A 386 14.69 1.87 -58.02
CA SER A 386 13.97 3.07 -57.56
C SER A 386 14.03 4.25 -58.57
N CYS A 387 12.93 4.99 -58.74
CA CYS A 387 12.81 6.39 -59.26
C CYS A 387 11.31 6.79 -59.26
N GLY A 388 10.87 8.06 -59.27
CA GLY A 388 11.59 9.34 -59.10
C GLY A 388 10.70 10.58 -59.36
N ALA A 389 10.73 11.56 -58.43
CA ALA A 389 10.34 12.99 -58.51
C ALA A 389 9.26 13.56 -59.47
N ARG A 390 8.28 14.29 -58.89
CA ARG A 390 7.61 15.57 -59.32
C ARG A 390 6.51 15.91 -58.28
N SER A 391 6.53 16.96 -57.46
CA SER A 391 6.71 18.42 -57.63
C SER A 391 5.54 19.15 -58.31
N ARG A 392 4.83 20.04 -57.55
CA ARG A 392 4.46 21.43 -57.94
C ARG A 392 3.56 22.17 -56.92
N LYS A 393 3.99 23.41 -56.59
CA LYS A 393 3.21 24.61 -56.18
C LYS A 393 2.38 24.51 -54.87
N LYS A 394 2.35 25.51 -53.96
CA LYS A 394 2.09 26.97 -54.05
C LYS A 394 0.63 27.30 -54.44
N ALA A 395 -0.10 28.21 -53.76
CA ALA A 395 0.16 28.96 -52.52
C ALA A 395 -1.10 29.76 -52.08
N ARG A 396 -1.04 30.42 -50.89
CA ARG A 396 -1.82 31.63 -50.49
C ARG A 396 -3.34 31.44 -50.28
N THR A 397 -4.08 32.28 -49.53
CA THR A 397 -3.79 33.49 -48.70
C THR A 397 -4.89 33.65 -47.61
N CYS A 398 -4.66 34.55 -46.62
CA CYS A 398 -5.55 35.54 -45.96
C CYS A 398 -7.10 35.37 -45.97
N ALA A 399 -7.89 35.89 -45.03
CA ALA A 399 -7.68 36.80 -43.89
C ALA A 399 -8.88 36.59 -42.90
N THR A 400 -9.01 37.24 -41.73
CA THR A 400 -8.43 38.52 -41.25
C THR A 400 -8.15 38.43 -39.75
#